data_AF-A0A143BHL7-F1
#
_entry.id   AF-A0A143BHL7-F1
#
_cell.length_a   1.000
_cell.length_b   1.000
_cell.length_c   1.000
_cell.angle_alpha   90.00
_cell.angle_beta   90.00
_cell.angle_gamma   90.00
#
_symmetry.space_group_name_H-M   'P 1'
#
loop_
_entity.id
_entity.type
_entity.pdbx_description
1 polymer ?
#
loop_
_entity_poly.entity_id
_entity_poly.type
_entity_poly.pdbx_seq_one_letter_code
_entity_poly.pdbx_strand_id
1 'polypeptide(L)'
;MRSRNSEQDDYLLRMIQQLGRALARIREMLLGGTSTGAAVRAEIAATAATLFGRDSAMLERLDAESAVRLIASPERVALWVQLLDAEAESWDREGGSARASACRARATALRQASENVK
;
A
#
# COMPACT_ATOMS: atom_id res chain seq x y z
N MET A 1 30.59 19.11 -12.78
CA MET A 1 29.53 18.15 -13.13
C MET A 1 29.29 17.25 -11.91
N ARG A 2 28.39 17.63 -11.01
CA ARG A 2 27.94 16.76 -9.90
C ARG A 2 26.81 15.88 -10.41
N SER A 3 26.84 14.63 -9.98
CA SER A 3 26.27 13.46 -10.65
C SER A 3 24.75 13.39 -10.50
N ARG A 4 24.01 13.28 -11.61
CA ARG A 4 22.56 13.02 -11.60
C ARG A 4 22.18 11.76 -10.81
N ASN A 5 23.13 10.84 -10.64
CA ASN A 5 22.93 9.64 -9.83
C ASN A 5 22.75 9.96 -8.34
N SER A 6 23.48 10.93 -7.77
CA SER A 6 23.34 11.21 -6.33
C SER A 6 21.99 11.83 -5.97
N GLU A 7 21.44 12.67 -6.86
CA GLU A 7 20.12 13.27 -6.63
C GLU A 7 18.98 12.24 -6.77
N GLN A 8 19.13 11.28 -7.69
CA GLN A 8 18.18 10.17 -7.86
C GLN A 8 18.25 9.20 -6.68
N ASP A 9 19.45 8.83 -6.24
CA ASP A 9 19.65 7.96 -5.08
C ASP A 9 19.11 8.61 -3.80
N ASP A 10 19.36 9.91 -3.59
CA ASP A 10 18.81 10.67 -2.46
C ASP A 10 17.28 10.80 -2.50
N TYR A 11 16.70 10.88 -3.69
CA TYR A 11 15.25 10.89 -3.86
C TYR A 11 14.64 9.52 -3.52
N LEU A 12 15.22 8.44 -4.06
CA LEU A 12 14.77 7.07 -3.78
C LEU A 12 14.90 6.74 -2.29
N LEU A 13 16.01 7.12 -1.65
CA LEU A 13 16.21 6.91 -0.22
C LEU A 13 15.17 7.67 0.61
N ARG A 14 14.89 8.93 0.26
CA ARG A 14 13.83 9.71 0.93
C ARG A 14 12.45 9.07 0.76
N MET A 15 12.14 8.57 -0.43
CA MET A 15 10.87 7.91 -0.70
C MET A 15 10.72 6.61 0.12
N ILE A 16 11.77 5.79 0.19
CA ILE A 16 11.79 4.57 1.02
C ILE A 16 11.59 4.92 2.50
N GLN A 17 12.29 5.95 3.01
CA GLN A 17 12.15 6.39 4.39
C GLN A 17 10.73 6.93 4.68
N GLN A 18 10.14 7.67 3.74
CA GLN A 18 8.77 8.17 3.86
C GLN A 18 7.77 7.01 3.93
N LEU A 19 7.90 6.01 3.06
CA LEU A 19 7.05 4.81 3.07
C LEU A 19 7.20 4.03 4.38
N GLY A 20 8.44 3.82 4.85
CA GLY A 20 8.68 3.14 6.13
C GLY A 20 8.05 3.86 7.32
N ARG A 21 8.13 5.20 7.36
CA ARG A 21 7.50 6.01 8.41
C ARG A 21 5.97 5.96 8.33
N ALA A 22 5.40 5.97 7.12
CA ALA A 22 3.95 5.91 6.94
C ALA A 22 3.40 4.55 7.40
N LEU A 23 4.06 3.44 7.05
CA LEU A 23 3.69 2.11 7.53
C LEU A 23 3.80 1.96 9.05
N ALA A 24 4.87 2.48 9.65
CA ALA A 24 5.02 2.50 11.11
C ALA A 24 3.87 3.26 11.78
N ARG A 25 3.52 4.44 11.24
CA ARG A 25 2.40 5.25 11.73
C ARG A 25 1.06 4.53 11.60
N ILE A 26 0.76 3.92 10.45
CA ILE A 26 -0.48 3.14 10.27
C ILE A 26 -0.57 2.03 11.32
N ARG A 27 0.53 1.32 11.56
CA ARG A 27 0.60 0.28 12.60
C ARG A 27 0.39 0.83 14.00
N GLU A 28 0.98 1.97 14.33
CA GLU A 28 0.77 2.64 15.62
C GLU A 28 -0.68 3.10 15.80
N MET A 29 -1.30 3.67 14.76
CA MET A 29 -2.71 4.09 14.78
C MET A 29 -3.65 2.89 14.98
N LEU A 30 -3.32 1.75 14.35
CA LEU A 30 -4.02 0.50 14.60
C LEU A 30 -3.76 0.02 16.04
N LEU A 31 -2.54 -0.17 16.49
CA LEU A 31 -2.30 -0.75 17.82
C LEU A 31 -2.73 0.16 18.98
N GLY A 32 -2.64 1.47 18.81
CA GLY A 32 -2.92 2.45 19.85
C GLY A 32 -4.40 2.66 20.17
N GLY A 33 -5.31 2.25 19.29
CA GLY A 33 -6.77 2.30 19.52
C GLY A 33 -7.39 3.70 19.66
N THR A 34 -6.58 4.77 19.62
CA THR A 34 -7.01 6.16 19.73
C THR A 34 -7.39 6.80 18.40
N SER A 35 -6.95 6.20 17.28
CA SER A 35 -7.26 6.68 15.94
C SER A 35 -8.57 6.10 15.45
N THR A 36 -9.40 6.94 14.82
CA THR A 36 -10.59 6.46 14.11
C THR A 36 -10.17 5.62 12.90
N GLY A 37 -10.98 4.64 12.50
CA GLY A 37 -10.70 3.87 11.29
C GLY A 37 -10.69 4.76 10.05
N ALA A 38 -11.53 5.80 10.01
CA ALA A 38 -11.48 6.82 8.96
C ALA A 38 -10.09 7.50 8.85
N ALA A 39 -9.46 7.86 9.97
CA ALA A 39 -8.11 8.44 9.97
C ALA A 39 -7.05 7.44 9.48
N VAL A 40 -7.14 6.18 9.92
CA VAL A 40 -6.25 5.11 9.44
C VAL A 40 -6.35 4.94 7.93
N ARG A 41 -7.58 4.91 7.38
CA ARG A 41 -7.81 4.76 5.94
C ARG A 41 -7.33 5.97 5.14
N ALA A 42 -7.42 7.17 5.68
CA ALA A 42 -6.86 8.36 5.04
C ALA A 42 -5.33 8.28 4.93
N GLU A 43 -4.64 7.82 5.97
CA GLU A 43 -3.18 7.60 5.93
C GLU A 43 -2.81 6.47 4.95
N ILE A 44 -3.59 5.39 4.91
CA ILE A 44 -3.41 4.30 3.92
C ILE A 44 -3.52 4.84 2.49
N ALA A 45 -4.57 5.62 2.19
CA ALA A 45 -4.76 6.22 0.88
C ALA A 45 -3.60 7.17 0.49
N ALA A 46 -3.12 7.99 1.43
CA ALA A 46 -1.97 8.86 1.21
C ALA A 46 -0.67 8.06 0.95
N THR A 47 -0.50 6.95 1.66
CA THR A 47 0.64 6.04 1.48
C THR A 47 0.58 5.35 0.11
N ALA A 48 -0.60 4.88 -0.31
CA ALA A 48 -0.82 4.30 -1.63
C ALA A 48 -0.54 5.32 -2.75
N ALA A 49 -0.98 6.56 -2.59
CA ALA A 49 -0.69 7.65 -3.53
C ALA A 49 0.82 7.95 -3.61
N THR A 50 1.56 7.84 -2.51
CA THR A 50 3.02 7.97 -2.51
C THR A 50 3.69 6.79 -3.21
N LEU A 51 3.18 5.58 -2.99
CA LEU A 51 3.73 4.34 -3.54
C LEU A 51 3.50 4.23 -5.05
N PHE A 52 2.34 4.66 -5.55
CA PHE A 52 1.91 4.45 -6.94
C PHE A 52 1.78 5.73 -7.76
N GLY A 53 1.83 6.90 -7.11
CA GLY A 53 1.66 8.18 -7.78
C GLY A 53 0.33 8.25 -8.53
N ARG A 54 0.41 8.68 -9.79
CA ARG A 54 -0.75 8.83 -10.69
C ARG A 54 -1.48 7.52 -10.98
N ASP A 55 -0.81 6.38 -10.83
CA ASP A 55 -1.37 5.08 -11.22
C ASP A 55 -2.26 4.50 -10.10
N SER A 56 -2.28 5.09 -8.90
CA SER A 56 -3.02 4.57 -7.73
C SER A 56 -4.50 4.27 -8.03
N ALA A 57 -5.21 5.24 -8.63
CA ALA A 57 -6.64 5.08 -8.95
C ALA A 57 -6.87 4.05 -10.08
N MET A 58 -5.91 3.88 -10.99
CA MET A 58 -5.99 2.87 -12.05
C MET A 58 -5.78 1.47 -11.47
N LEU A 59 -4.79 1.30 -10.58
CA LEU A 59 -4.46 0.03 -9.95
C LEU A 59 -5.64 -0.55 -9.14
N GLU A 60 -6.42 0.31 -8.48
CA GLU A 60 -7.66 -0.11 -7.80
C GLU A 60 -8.70 -0.74 -8.72
N ARG A 61 -8.70 -0.37 -10.01
CA ARG A 61 -9.68 -0.82 -11.00
C ARG A 61 -9.24 -2.04 -11.80
N LEU A 62 -7.94 -2.33 -11.83
CA LEU A 62 -7.39 -3.47 -12.58
C LEU A 62 -7.63 -4.78 -11.83
N ASP A 63 -7.72 -5.89 -12.56
CA ASP A 63 -7.57 -7.22 -11.96
C ASP A 63 -6.15 -7.38 -11.37
N ALA A 64 -5.96 -8.41 -10.54
CA ALA A 64 -4.71 -8.58 -9.80
C ALA A 64 -3.52 -8.87 -10.71
N GLU A 65 -3.72 -9.61 -11.80
CA GLU A 65 -2.65 -9.98 -12.73
C GLU A 65 -2.18 -8.76 -13.54
N SER A 66 -3.11 -8.00 -14.10
CA SER A 66 -2.82 -6.75 -14.79
C SER A 66 -2.13 -5.74 -13.87
N ALA A 67 -2.57 -5.64 -12.61
CA ALA A 67 -1.98 -4.73 -11.64
C ALA A 67 -0.54 -5.13 -11.27
N VAL A 68 -0.27 -6.41 -11.02
CA VAL A 68 1.09 -6.91 -10.76
C VAL A 68 2.02 -6.65 -11.94
N ARG A 69 1.57 -6.92 -13.17
CA ARG A 69 2.34 -6.65 -14.39
C ARG A 69 2.63 -5.16 -14.58
N LEU A 70 1.66 -4.30 -14.27
CA LEU A 70 1.82 -2.85 -14.38
C LEU A 70 2.79 -2.30 -13.30
N ILE A 71 2.73 -2.82 -12.07
CA ILE A 71 3.61 -2.39 -10.99
C ILE A 71 5.07 -2.81 -11.25
N ALA A 72 5.28 -3.99 -11.85
CA ALA A 72 6.59 -4.53 -12.24
C ALA A 72 7.65 -4.49 -11.13
N SER A 73 7.22 -4.60 -9.86
CA SER A 73 8.09 -4.66 -8.67
C SER A 73 7.41 -5.51 -7.60
N PRO A 74 7.96 -6.70 -7.28
CA PRO A 74 7.44 -7.57 -6.23
C PRO A 74 7.36 -6.87 -4.86
N GLU A 75 8.33 -6.00 -4.56
CA GLU A 75 8.39 -5.26 -3.30
C GLU A 75 7.22 -4.26 -3.19
N ARG A 76 6.92 -3.53 -4.27
CA ARG A 76 5.78 -2.59 -4.30
C ARG A 76 4.44 -3.33 -4.21
N VAL A 77 4.34 -4.51 -4.82
CA VAL A 77 3.16 -5.38 -4.65
C VAL A 77 3.02 -5.84 -3.20
N ALA A 78 4.10 -6.27 -2.56
CA ALA A 78 4.09 -6.69 -1.16
C ALA A 78 3.71 -5.53 -0.20
N LEU A 79 4.15 -4.30 -0.49
CA LEU A 79 3.74 -3.11 0.25
C LEU A 79 2.24 -2.83 0.08
N TRP A 80 1.71 -2.97 -1.13
CA TRP A 80 0.27 -2.80 -1.38
C TRP A 80 -0.58 -3.79 -0.59
N VAL A 81 -0.14 -5.05 -0.59
CA VAL A 81 -0.79 -6.12 0.17
C VAL A 81 -0.85 -5.76 1.65
N GLN A 82 0.24 -5.26 2.24
CA GLN A 82 0.26 -4.81 3.63
C GLN A 82 -0.70 -3.63 3.89
N LEU A 83 -0.81 -2.68 2.96
CA LEU A 83 -1.76 -1.58 3.06
C LEU A 83 -3.22 -2.08 3.03
N LEU A 84 -3.54 -3.03 2.16
CA LEU A 84 -4.87 -3.64 2.08
C LEU A 84 -5.21 -4.45 3.33
N ASP A 85 -4.25 -5.17 3.91
CA ASP A 85 -4.46 -5.89 5.17
C ASP A 85 -4.74 -4.92 6.33
N ALA A 86 -3.99 -3.80 6.41
CA ALA A 86 -4.21 -2.74 7.39
C ALA A 86 -5.57 -2.04 7.20
N GLU A 87 -6.00 -1.84 5.95
CA GLU A 87 -7.32 -1.29 5.64
C GLU A 87 -8.44 -2.23 6.08
N ALA A 88 -8.26 -3.54 5.85
CA ALA A 88 -9.23 -4.54 6.30
C ALA A 88 -9.37 -4.54 7.83
N GLU A 89 -8.26 -4.46 8.55
CA GLU A 89 -8.26 -4.35 10.01
C GLU A 89 -8.97 -3.09 10.50
N SER A 90 -8.74 -1.95 9.84
CA SER A 90 -9.45 -0.71 10.12
C SER A 90 -10.97 -0.85 9.96
N TRP A 91 -11.43 -1.52 8.90
CA TRP A 91 -12.85 -1.76 8.67
C TRP A 91 -13.48 -2.70 9.70
N ASP A 92 -12.81 -3.77 10.09
CA ASP A 92 -13.34 -4.72 11.07
C ASP A 92 -13.62 -4.06 12.43
N ARG A 93 -12.76 -3.15 12.87
CA ARG A 93 -12.94 -2.44 14.14
C ARG A 93 -14.15 -1.51 14.15
N GLU A 94 -14.56 -1.05 12.98
CA GLU A 94 -15.76 -0.21 12.80
C GLU A 94 -16.99 -1.03 12.37
N GLY A 95 -16.90 -2.37 12.38
CA GLY A 95 -18.00 -3.27 11.99
C GLY A 95 -18.23 -3.38 10.48
N GLY A 96 -17.30 -2.87 9.65
CA GLY A 96 -17.37 -2.87 8.19
C GLY A 96 -16.96 -4.18 7.53
N SER A 97 -17.54 -5.31 7.95
CA SER A 97 -17.11 -6.67 7.55
C SER A 97 -17.04 -6.90 6.03
N ALA A 98 -17.99 -6.35 5.27
CA ALA A 98 -18.00 -6.46 3.80
C ALA A 98 -16.79 -5.79 3.15
N ARG A 99 -16.40 -4.59 3.62
CA ARG A 99 -15.21 -3.90 3.10
C ARG A 99 -13.93 -4.58 3.55
N ALA A 100 -13.87 -5.03 4.80
CA ALA A 100 -12.73 -5.81 5.28
C ALA A 100 -12.51 -7.09 4.44
N SER A 101 -13.59 -7.79 4.11
CA SER A 101 -13.54 -8.95 3.23
C SER A 101 -13.05 -8.61 1.83
N ALA A 102 -13.53 -7.51 1.23
CA ALA A 102 -13.09 -7.06 -0.08
C ALA A 102 -11.58 -6.72 -0.11
N CYS A 103 -11.09 -5.99 0.89
CA CYS A 103 -9.67 -5.67 1.03
C CYS A 103 -8.81 -6.94 1.12
N ARG A 104 -9.21 -7.91 1.96
CA ARG A 104 -8.52 -9.21 2.09
C ARG A 104 -8.54 -10.03 0.81
N ALA A 105 -9.68 -10.07 0.13
CA ALA A 105 -9.81 -10.79 -1.15
C ALA A 105 -8.85 -10.19 -2.18
N ARG A 106 -8.76 -8.86 -2.26
CA ARG A 106 -7.81 -8.17 -3.13
C ARG A 106 -6.36 -8.45 -2.76
N ALA A 107 -6.01 -8.39 -1.47
CA ALA A 107 -4.67 -8.69 -0.97
C ALA A 107 -4.24 -10.13 -1.35
N THR A 108 -5.12 -11.11 -1.14
CA THR A 108 -4.87 -12.51 -1.52
C THR A 108 -4.68 -12.67 -3.03
N ALA A 109 -5.54 -12.05 -3.84
CA ALA A 109 -5.41 -12.11 -5.29
C ALA A 109 -4.08 -11.52 -5.79
N LEU A 110 -3.63 -10.41 -5.20
CA LEU A 110 -2.34 -9.80 -5.54
C LEU A 110 -1.14 -10.68 -5.14
N ARG A 111 -1.18 -11.30 -3.95
CA ARG A 111 -0.13 -12.26 -3.53
C ARG A 111 -0.03 -13.41 -4.53
N GLN A 112 -1.15 -14.04 -4.85
CA GLN A 112 -1.20 -15.16 -5.81
C GLN A 112 -0.72 -14.75 -7.20
N ALA A 113 -1.17 -13.59 -7.70
CA ALA A 113 -0.72 -13.08 -8.99
C ALA A 113 0.79 -12.80 -9.01
N SER A 114 1.37 -12.30 -7.90
CA SER A 114 2.82 -12.03 -7.81
C SER A 114 3.69 -13.28 -7.86
N GLU A 115 3.17 -14.42 -7.37
CA GLU A 115 3.88 -15.70 -7.42
C GLU A 115 3.90 -16.29 -8.84
N ASN A 116 2.88 -15.98 -9.65
CA ASN A 116 2.70 -16.51 -11.00
C ASN A 116 3.45 -15.72 -12.09
N VAL A 117 3.86 -14.48 -11.83
CA VAL A 117 4.53 -13.58 -12.81
C VAL A 117 6.06 -13.74 -12.76
N LYS A 118 6.56 -14.95 -12.44
CA LYS A 118 8.00 -15.26 -12.47
C LYS A 118 8.55 -15.43 -13.88
#